data_AF-A0A3E0Q7Y7-F1
#
_entry.id   AF-A0A3E0Q7Y7-F1
#
_cell.length_a   1.000
_cell.length_b   1.000
_cell.length_c   1.000
_cell.angle_alpha   90.00
_cell.angle_beta   90.00
_cell.angle_gamma   90.00
#
_symmetry.space_group_name_H-M   'P 1'
#
loop_
_entity.id
_entity.type
_entity.pdbx_description
1 polymer ?
#
loop_
_entity_poly.entity_id
_entity_poly.type
_entity_poly.pdbx_seq_one_letter_code
_entity_poly.pdbx_strand_id
1 'polypeptide(L)'
;MTRIFLTLTIIGNTALLGAFWLGWQIEDSRSMAAAAQQQVTWHFFVALGAALLALLVHAVALTYFMGTGRWLEETSEAYDLGPEPRRENIRLKYRALPGMILCILLLVATVALGAAADPASYIQFKSAVVIHFSLALATVVGNLLASWMEHTAIASNGRLVEEVLTRVSQIRRDRGLDPA
;
A
#
# COMPACT_ATOMS: atom_id res chain seq x y z
N MET A 1 6.82 8.30 -11.22
CA MET A 1 6.31 7.58 -10.02
C MET A 1 4.85 7.17 -10.12
N THR A 2 3.90 8.05 -10.50
CA THR A 2 2.46 7.71 -10.56
C THR A 2 2.14 6.45 -11.35
N ARG A 3 2.74 6.27 -12.54
CA ARG A 3 2.56 5.05 -13.36
C ARG A 3 3.05 3.78 -12.66
N ILE A 4 4.26 3.83 -12.07
CA ILE A 4 4.84 2.70 -11.34
C ILE A 4 3.94 2.32 -10.17
N PHE A 5 3.53 3.32 -9.37
CA PHE A 5 2.65 3.08 -8.24
C PHE A 5 1.30 2.51 -8.67
N LEU A 6 0.69 3.04 -9.73
CA LEU A 6 -0.54 2.51 -10.29
C LEU A 6 -0.40 1.05 -10.69
N THR A 7 0.64 0.69 -11.46
CA THR A 7 0.90 -0.71 -11.83
C THR A 7 1.03 -1.61 -10.61
N LEU A 8 1.81 -1.19 -9.59
CA LEU A 8 1.97 -1.95 -8.36
C LEU A 8 0.65 -2.12 -7.60
N THR A 9 -0.16 -1.06 -7.49
CA THR A 9 -1.47 -1.15 -6.83
C THR A 9 -2.44 -2.05 -7.59
N ILE A 10 -2.43 -2.05 -8.93
CA ILE A 10 -3.29 -2.95 -9.72
C ILE A 10 -2.90 -4.40 -9.47
N ILE A 11 -1.61 -4.73 -9.55
CA ILE A 11 -1.12 -6.08 -9.31
C ILE A 11 -1.42 -6.51 -7.86
N GLY A 12 -1.13 -5.65 -6.87
CA GLY A 12 -1.39 -5.93 -5.46
C GLY A 12 -2.87 -6.14 -5.13
N ASN A 13 -3.75 -5.27 -5.61
CA ASN A 13 -5.19 -5.41 -5.41
C ASN A 13 -5.76 -6.64 -6.12
N THR A 14 -5.28 -6.95 -7.33
CA THR A 14 -5.70 -8.17 -8.05
C THR A 14 -5.26 -9.42 -7.30
N ALA A 15 -4.04 -9.45 -6.75
CA ALA A 15 -3.56 -10.55 -5.94
C ALA A 15 -4.38 -10.73 -4.65
N LEU A 16 -4.72 -9.64 -3.95
CA LEU A 16 -5.58 -9.69 -2.76
C LEU A 16 -6.99 -10.18 -3.08
N LEU A 17 -7.59 -9.72 -4.19
CA LEU A 17 -8.89 -10.21 -4.65
C LEU A 17 -8.83 -11.70 -5.01
N GLY A 18 -7.74 -12.15 -5.65
CA GLY A 18 -7.50 -13.57 -5.93
C GLY A 18 -7.38 -14.40 -4.65
N ALA A 19 -6.64 -13.92 -3.64
CA ALA A 19 -6.53 -14.58 -2.35
C ALA A 19 -7.88 -14.70 -1.64
N PHE A 20 -8.66 -13.62 -1.63
CA PHE A 20 -10.01 -13.59 -1.08
C PHE A 20 -10.95 -14.56 -1.80
N TRP A 21 -10.91 -14.57 -3.15
CA TRP A 21 -11.69 -15.49 -3.97
C TRP A 21 -11.35 -16.95 -3.67
N LEU A 22 -10.07 -17.30 -3.59
CA LEU A 22 -9.65 -18.65 -3.21
C LEU A 22 -10.15 -19.04 -1.82
N GLY A 23 -10.15 -18.11 -0.86
CA GLY A 23 -10.67 -18.34 0.49
C GLY A 23 -12.19 -18.54 0.51
N TRP A 24 -12.93 -17.79 -0.31
CA TRP A 24 -14.38 -17.92 -0.45
C TRP A 24 -14.81 -19.31 -0.96
N GLN A 25 -13.98 -19.94 -1.80
CA GLN A 25 -14.28 -21.26 -2.38
C GLN A 25 -14.07 -22.43 -1.42
N ILE A 26 -13.53 -22.20 -0.21
CA ILE A 26 -13.31 -23.24 0.80
C ILE A 26 -14.64 -23.51 1.52
N GLU A 27 -15.34 -24.56 1.11
CA GLU A 27 -16.65 -24.94 1.70
C GLU A 27 -16.53 -25.50 3.11
N ASP A 28 -15.60 -26.44 3.33
CA ASP A 28 -15.32 -27.01 4.64
C ASP A 28 -13.81 -27.00 4.89
N SER A 29 -13.35 -25.97 5.60
CA SER A 29 -11.95 -25.89 5.98
C SER A 29 -11.55 -27.07 6.86
N ARG A 30 -12.43 -27.56 7.74
CA ARG A 30 -12.09 -28.64 8.70
C ARG A 30 -12.02 -30.03 8.06
N SER A 31 -12.43 -30.16 6.81
CA SER A 31 -12.35 -31.42 6.09
C SER A 31 -10.90 -31.86 5.92
N MET A 32 -10.62 -33.11 6.30
CA MET A 32 -9.34 -33.77 6.07
C MET A 32 -9.23 -34.38 4.66
N ALA A 33 -10.22 -34.15 3.79
CA ALA A 33 -10.17 -34.58 2.41
C ALA A 33 -9.02 -33.86 1.66
N ALA A 34 -8.28 -34.61 0.83
CA ALA A 34 -7.12 -34.08 0.11
C ALA A 34 -7.46 -32.83 -0.74
N ALA A 35 -8.66 -32.78 -1.34
CA ALA A 35 -9.11 -31.64 -2.11
C ALA A 35 -9.28 -30.36 -1.25
N ALA A 36 -9.84 -30.48 -0.05
CA ALA A 36 -10.01 -29.35 0.86
C ALA A 36 -8.65 -28.84 1.37
N GLN A 37 -7.75 -29.76 1.74
CA GLN A 37 -6.38 -29.43 2.15
C GLN A 37 -5.60 -28.73 1.03
N GLN A 38 -5.78 -29.14 -0.22
CA GLN A 38 -5.16 -28.50 -1.37
C GLN A 38 -5.68 -27.08 -1.58
N GLN A 39 -7.00 -26.83 -1.43
CA GLN A 39 -7.58 -25.49 -1.53
C GLN A 39 -7.04 -24.55 -0.45
N VAL A 40 -7.00 -25.01 0.81
CA VAL A 40 -6.41 -24.27 1.94
C VAL A 40 -4.94 -23.92 1.66
N THR A 41 -4.17 -24.89 1.17
CA THR A 41 -2.74 -24.69 0.83
C THR A 41 -2.54 -23.60 -0.22
N TRP A 42 -3.32 -23.65 -1.31
CA TRP A 42 -3.25 -22.63 -2.36
C TRP A 42 -3.69 -21.26 -1.86
N HIS A 43 -4.78 -21.20 -1.11
CA HIS A 43 -5.23 -19.96 -0.48
C HIS A 43 -4.13 -19.37 0.41
N PHE A 44 -3.49 -20.18 1.26
CA PHE A 44 -2.42 -19.74 2.15
C PHE A 44 -1.25 -19.10 1.38
N PHE A 45 -0.69 -19.78 0.38
CA PHE A 45 0.46 -19.25 -0.37
C PHE A 45 0.11 -17.99 -1.15
N VAL A 46 -1.06 -17.96 -1.80
CA VAL A 46 -1.52 -16.78 -2.56
C VAL A 46 -1.81 -15.62 -1.62
N ALA A 47 -2.45 -15.87 -0.47
CA ALA A 47 -2.74 -14.85 0.53
C ALA A 47 -1.46 -14.27 1.14
N LEU A 48 -0.48 -15.10 1.47
CA LEU A 48 0.82 -14.66 1.99
C LEU A 48 1.56 -13.80 0.97
N GLY A 49 1.63 -14.24 -0.28
CA GLY A 49 2.24 -13.47 -1.37
C GLY A 49 1.53 -12.14 -1.62
N ALA A 50 0.19 -12.15 -1.65
CA ALA A 50 -0.62 -10.96 -1.83
C ALA A 50 -0.45 -9.95 -0.67
N ALA A 51 -0.40 -10.43 0.57
CA ALA A 51 -0.19 -9.59 1.75
C ALA A 51 1.20 -8.94 1.74
N LEU A 52 2.25 -9.69 1.41
CA LEU A 52 3.60 -9.15 1.27
C LEU A 52 3.69 -8.11 0.16
N LEU A 53 3.02 -8.35 -0.97
CA LEU A 53 2.97 -7.39 -2.08
C LEU A 53 2.22 -6.12 -1.66
N ALA A 54 1.08 -6.22 -0.99
CA ALA A 54 0.33 -5.07 -0.50
C ALA A 54 1.15 -4.23 0.51
N LEU A 55 1.82 -4.89 1.45
CA LEU A 55 2.77 -4.25 2.38
C LEU A 55 3.88 -3.50 1.63
N LEU A 56 4.45 -4.11 0.59
CA LEU A 56 5.46 -3.48 -0.26
C LEU A 56 4.91 -2.22 -0.95
N VAL A 57 3.69 -2.25 -1.50
CA VAL A 57 3.06 -1.08 -2.13
C VAL A 57 2.95 0.08 -1.16
N HIS A 58 2.45 -0.15 0.05
CA HIS A 58 2.35 0.86 1.10
C HIS A 58 3.72 1.39 1.51
N ALA A 59 4.73 0.53 1.66
CA ALA A 59 6.10 0.93 1.96
C ALA A 59 6.71 1.80 0.86
N VAL A 60 6.46 1.49 -0.42
CA VAL A 60 6.89 2.31 -1.56
C VAL A 60 6.25 3.70 -1.54
N ALA A 61 4.95 3.80 -1.22
CA ALA A 61 4.29 5.09 -1.06
C ALA A 61 4.94 5.92 0.08
N LEU A 62 5.17 5.31 1.24
CA LEU A 62 5.77 5.99 2.39
C LEU A 62 7.19 6.49 2.08
N THR A 63 8.03 5.64 1.51
CA THR A 63 9.41 5.98 1.11
C THR A 63 9.44 7.06 0.04
N TYR A 64 8.51 7.06 -0.91
CA TYR A 64 8.37 8.14 -1.88
C TYR A 64 8.09 9.49 -1.21
N PHE A 65 7.17 9.55 -0.24
CA PHE A 65 6.91 10.80 0.50
C PHE A 65 8.12 11.24 1.33
N MET A 66 8.82 10.32 1.98
CA MET A 66 10.03 10.65 2.76
C MET A 66 11.14 11.20 1.86
N GLY A 67 11.43 10.53 0.74
CA GLY A 67 12.46 10.94 -0.20
C GLY A 67 12.14 12.29 -0.85
N THR A 68 10.92 12.47 -1.36
CA THR A 68 10.52 13.74 -1.98
C THR A 68 10.40 14.88 -0.99
N GLY A 69 9.96 14.62 0.24
CA GLY A 69 9.88 15.66 1.28
C GLY A 69 11.25 16.23 1.62
N ARG A 70 12.26 15.37 1.79
CA ARG A 70 13.66 15.79 2.02
C ARG A 70 14.24 16.53 0.81
N TRP A 71 14.00 16.02 -0.39
CA TRP A 71 14.44 16.68 -1.62
C TRP A 71 13.83 18.08 -1.77
N LEU A 72 12.53 18.24 -1.46
CA LEU A 72 11.84 19.52 -1.51
C LEU A 72 12.40 20.51 -0.48
N GLU A 73 12.75 20.04 0.73
CA GLU A 73 13.42 20.84 1.76
C GLU A 73 14.76 21.37 1.27
N GLU A 74 15.68 20.48 0.93
CA GLU A 74 17.06 20.81 0.52
C GLU A 74 17.07 21.67 -0.76
N THR A 75 16.19 21.39 -1.71
CA THR A 75 16.07 22.18 -2.95
C THR A 75 15.50 23.57 -2.69
N SER A 76 14.49 23.68 -1.82
CA SER A 76 13.90 24.98 -1.50
C SER A 76 14.87 25.86 -0.72
N GLU A 77 15.71 25.27 0.15
CA GLU A 77 16.79 25.97 0.83
C GLU A 77 17.87 26.44 -0.15
N ALA A 78 18.33 25.58 -1.06
CA ALA A 78 19.40 25.91 -2.01
C ALA A 78 19.01 27.01 -3.02
N TYR A 79 17.72 27.12 -3.35
CA TYR A 79 17.20 28.08 -4.34
C TYR A 79 16.34 29.19 -3.73
N ASP A 80 16.26 29.29 -2.40
CA ASP A 80 15.47 30.30 -1.68
C ASP A 80 13.99 30.35 -2.10
N LEU A 81 13.37 29.17 -2.23
CA LEU A 81 11.97 29.02 -2.69
C LEU A 81 10.93 29.13 -1.55
N GLY A 82 11.40 29.27 -0.31
CA GLY A 82 10.57 29.27 0.90
C GLY A 82 10.08 27.87 1.34
N PRO A 83 9.37 27.79 2.49
CA PRO A 83 9.03 26.51 3.13
C PRO A 83 7.78 25.83 2.57
N GLU A 84 7.03 26.49 1.70
CA GLU A 84 5.70 26.03 1.25
C GLU A 84 5.72 24.68 0.52
N PRO A 85 6.68 24.38 -0.38
CA PRO A 85 6.71 23.07 -1.03
C PRO A 85 6.84 21.92 -0.02
N ARG A 86 7.67 22.09 1.00
CA ARG A 86 7.82 21.08 2.06
C ARG A 86 6.53 20.94 2.88
N ARG A 87 5.88 22.04 3.23
CA ARG A 87 4.61 22.03 3.99
C ARG A 87 3.51 21.29 3.25
N GLU A 88 3.37 21.51 1.95
CA GLU A 88 2.36 20.83 1.13
C GLU A 88 2.67 19.33 0.99
N ASN A 89 3.94 18.94 0.79
CA ASN A 89 4.33 17.53 0.82
C ASN A 89 3.95 16.84 2.15
N ILE A 90 4.25 17.49 3.28
CA ILE A 90 3.90 16.98 4.60
C ILE A 90 2.39 16.78 4.73
N ARG A 91 1.60 17.76 4.28
CA ARG A 91 0.13 17.67 4.29
C ARG A 91 -0.38 16.49 3.46
N LEU A 92 0.18 16.29 2.25
CA LEU A 92 -0.18 15.17 1.39
C LEU A 92 0.16 13.81 2.03
N LYS A 93 1.34 13.70 2.64
CA LYS A 93 1.77 12.50 3.38
C LYS A 93 0.79 12.17 4.51
N TYR A 94 0.47 13.14 5.37
CA TYR A 94 -0.42 12.92 6.51
C TYR A 94 -1.90 12.70 6.12
N ARG A 95 -2.28 13.03 4.89
CA ARG A 95 -3.59 12.64 4.35
C ARG A 95 -3.66 11.16 3.98
N ALA A 96 -2.56 10.56 3.51
CA ALA A 96 -2.51 9.15 3.10
C ALA A 96 -2.16 8.20 4.26
N LEU A 97 -1.31 8.65 5.18
CA LEU A 97 -0.70 7.82 6.22
C LEU A 97 -1.69 7.11 7.17
N PRO A 98 -2.81 7.71 7.62
CA PRO A 98 -3.79 7.00 8.44
C PRO A 98 -4.41 5.79 7.74
N GLY A 99 -4.76 5.94 6.45
CA GLY A 99 -5.29 4.84 5.65
C GLY A 99 -4.27 3.72 5.44
N MET A 100 -3.02 4.09 5.17
CA MET A 100 -1.90 3.16 5.06
C MET A 100 -1.69 2.34 6.35
N ILE A 101 -1.63 3.00 7.51
CA ILE A 101 -1.44 2.32 8.81
C ILE A 101 -2.60 1.37 9.08
N LEU A 102 -3.84 1.83 8.88
CA LEU A 102 -5.02 0.99 9.08
C LEU A 102 -4.97 -0.26 8.19
N CYS A 103 -4.58 -0.11 6.92
CA CYS A 103 -4.40 -1.24 6.00
C CYS A 103 -3.33 -2.23 6.45
N ILE A 104 -2.17 -1.73 6.89
CA ILE A 104 -1.10 -2.58 7.40
C ILE A 104 -1.59 -3.39 8.61
N LEU A 105 -2.30 -2.74 9.54
CA LEU A 105 -2.88 -3.42 10.71
C LEU A 105 -3.92 -4.47 10.31
N LEU A 106 -4.80 -4.14 9.36
CA LEU A 106 -5.80 -5.07 8.81
C LEU A 106 -5.14 -6.28 8.14
N LEU A 107 -4.10 -6.08 7.33
CA LEU A 107 -3.33 -7.15 6.69
C LEU A 107 -2.72 -8.08 7.74
N VAL A 108 -2.02 -7.52 8.72
CA VAL A 108 -1.38 -8.31 9.80
C VAL A 108 -2.43 -9.10 10.59
N ALA A 109 -3.53 -8.45 10.98
CA ALA A 109 -4.59 -9.12 11.72
C ALA A 109 -5.28 -10.22 10.88
N THR A 110 -5.47 -10.00 9.57
CA THR A 110 -6.07 -11.00 8.66
C THR A 110 -5.19 -12.23 8.53
N VAL A 111 -3.88 -12.04 8.34
CA VAL A 111 -2.92 -13.14 8.24
C VAL A 111 -2.86 -13.92 9.55
N ALA A 112 -2.79 -13.22 10.70
CA ALA A 112 -2.76 -13.87 12.01
C ALA A 112 -4.04 -14.69 12.28
N LEU A 113 -5.21 -14.15 11.95
CA LEU A 113 -6.48 -14.86 12.10
C LEU A 113 -6.67 -15.98 11.08
N GLY A 114 -6.04 -15.88 9.90
CA GLY A 114 -5.99 -16.98 8.93
C GLY A 114 -5.26 -18.19 9.50
N ALA A 115 -4.12 -17.97 10.17
CA ALA A 115 -3.40 -19.03 10.87
C ALA A 115 -4.18 -19.62 12.07
N ALA A 116 -5.07 -18.84 12.70
CA ALA A 116 -5.98 -19.35 13.74
C ALA A 116 -7.21 -20.09 13.17
N ALA A 117 -7.61 -19.80 11.93
CA ALA A 117 -8.69 -20.49 11.23
C ALA A 117 -8.21 -21.79 10.56
N ASP A 118 -6.89 -22.03 10.53
CA ASP A 118 -6.28 -23.24 9.99
C ASP A 118 -6.71 -24.49 10.81
N PRO A 119 -7.24 -25.54 10.16
CA PRO A 119 -7.60 -26.81 10.79
C PRO A 119 -6.46 -27.47 11.57
N ALA A 120 -5.21 -27.24 11.15
CA ALA A 120 -4.02 -27.73 11.81
C ALA A 120 -3.56 -26.85 12.98
N SER A 121 -4.22 -25.71 13.21
CA SER A 121 -3.89 -24.81 14.31
C SER A 121 -4.26 -25.40 15.66
N TYR A 122 -3.37 -25.22 16.64
CA TYR A 122 -3.62 -25.55 18.05
C TYR A 122 -4.64 -24.62 18.70
N ILE A 123 -4.86 -23.43 18.14
CA ILE A 123 -5.80 -22.42 18.64
C ILE A 123 -7.10 -22.55 17.84
N GLN A 124 -8.04 -23.35 18.34
CA GLN A 124 -9.33 -23.52 17.67
C GLN A 124 -10.46 -22.87 18.47
N PHE A 125 -11.03 -21.78 17.94
CA PHE A 125 -12.29 -21.24 18.43
C PHE A 125 -13.31 -21.17 17.30
N LYS A 126 -14.58 -21.45 17.62
CA LYS A 126 -15.64 -21.73 16.62
C LYS A 126 -15.87 -20.58 15.64
N SER A 127 -15.65 -19.34 16.05
CA SER A 127 -15.87 -18.14 15.23
C SER A 127 -14.66 -17.71 14.40
N ALA A 128 -13.52 -18.40 14.48
CA ALA A 128 -12.29 -18.01 13.77
C ALA A 128 -12.51 -17.86 12.26
N VAL A 129 -13.24 -18.78 11.63
CA VAL A 129 -13.55 -18.74 10.19
C VAL A 129 -14.37 -17.50 9.83
N VAL A 130 -15.44 -17.22 10.59
CA VAL A 130 -16.33 -16.07 10.34
C VAL A 130 -15.59 -14.74 10.56
N ILE A 131 -14.76 -14.68 11.61
CA ILE A 131 -13.95 -13.50 11.93
C ILE A 131 -12.88 -13.28 10.86
N HIS A 132 -12.14 -14.33 10.47
CA HIS A 132 -11.17 -14.26 9.40
C HIS A 132 -11.80 -13.81 8.09
N PHE A 133 -12.96 -14.38 7.72
CA PHE A 133 -13.68 -14.01 6.51
C PHE A 133 -14.10 -12.52 6.53
N SER A 134 -14.72 -12.07 7.63
CA SER A 134 -15.16 -10.68 7.79
C SER A 134 -13.98 -9.71 7.72
N LEU A 135 -12.86 -10.08 8.33
CA LEU A 135 -11.65 -9.28 8.33
C LEU A 135 -10.97 -9.28 6.96
N ALA A 136 -10.97 -10.40 6.23
CA ALA A 136 -10.45 -10.47 4.87
C ALA A 136 -11.23 -9.54 3.93
N LEU A 137 -12.57 -9.51 4.06
CA LEU A 137 -13.40 -8.56 3.31
C LEU A 137 -13.06 -7.10 3.66
N ALA A 138 -12.95 -6.80 4.96
CA ALA A 138 -12.58 -5.46 5.43
C ALA A 138 -11.17 -5.06 4.92
N THR A 139 -10.23 -5.99 4.88
CA THR A 139 -8.87 -5.78 4.38
C THR A 139 -8.86 -5.49 2.88
N VAL A 140 -9.62 -6.23 2.07
CA VAL A 140 -9.73 -5.96 0.62
C VAL A 140 -10.30 -4.57 0.37
N VAL A 141 -11.42 -4.23 1.01
CA VAL A 141 -12.05 -2.91 0.86
C VAL A 141 -11.13 -1.80 1.37
N GLY A 142 -10.54 -1.98 2.55
CA GLY A 142 -9.58 -1.05 3.12
C GLY A 142 -8.39 -0.82 2.19
N ASN A 143 -7.80 -1.89 1.64
CA ASN A 143 -6.64 -1.81 0.76
C ASN A 143 -6.94 -1.05 -0.53
N LEU A 144 -8.11 -1.26 -1.12
CA LEU A 144 -8.57 -0.50 -2.29
C LEU A 144 -8.70 1.00 -1.98
N LEU A 145 -9.32 1.34 -0.85
CA LEU A 145 -9.49 2.74 -0.41
C LEU A 145 -8.14 3.39 -0.10
N ALA A 146 -7.27 2.73 0.66
CA ALA A 146 -5.94 3.23 0.98
C ALA A 146 -5.07 3.41 -0.28
N SER A 147 -5.06 2.42 -1.18
CA SER A 147 -4.35 2.50 -2.47
C SER A 147 -4.82 3.69 -3.29
N TRP A 148 -6.13 3.97 -3.32
CA TRP A 148 -6.69 5.12 -4.01
C TRP A 148 -6.26 6.45 -3.35
N MET A 149 -6.33 6.55 -2.03
CA MET A 149 -5.85 7.73 -1.28
C MET A 149 -4.36 7.99 -1.51
N GLU A 150 -3.54 6.94 -1.48
CA GLU A 150 -2.10 7.02 -1.76
C GLU A 150 -1.83 7.45 -3.20
N HIS A 151 -2.52 6.86 -4.18
CA HIS A 151 -2.37 7.22 -5.58
C HIS A 151 -2.69 8.71 -5.82
N THR A 152 -3.80 9.21 -5.25
CA THR A 152 -4.16 10.63 -5.38
C THR A 152 -3.14 11.55 -4.72
N ALA A 153 -2.60 11.18 -3.55
CA ALA A 153 -1.59 11.95 -2.85
C ALA A 153 -0.23 11.94 -3.58
N ILE A 154 0.19 10.80 -4.13
CA ILE A 154 1.40 10.66 -4.95
C ILE A 154 1.28 11.48 -6.23
N ALA A 155 0.12 11.45 -6.90
CA ALA A 155 -0.10 12.24 -8.10
C ALA A 155 -0.02 13.75 -7.82
N SER A 156 -0.58 14.21 -6.70
CA SER A 156 -0.47 15.61 -6.26
C SER A 156 0.97 15.99 -5.91
N ASN A 157 1.69 15.13 -5.19
CA ASN A 157 3.09 15.38 -4.85
C ASN A 157 3.98 15.41 -6.09
N GLY A 158 3.68 14.59 -7.10
CA GLY A 158 4.37 14.63 -8.39
C GLY A 158 4.21 15.99 -9.10
N ARG A 159 3.02 16.60 -9.06
CA ARG A 159 2.80 17.95 -9.60
C ARG A 159 3.59 19.02 -8.83
N LEU A 160 3.63 18.89 -7.50
CA LEU A 160 4.41 19.78 -6.64
C LEU A 160 5.92 19.71 -6.95
N VAL A 161 6.45 18.51 -7.17
CA VAL A 161 7.85 18.32 -7.59
C VAL A 161 8.10 18.98 -8.95
N GLU A 162 7.20 18.80 -9.92
CA GLU A 162 7.32 19.43 -11.25
C GLU A 162 7.32 20.96 -11.18
N GLU A 163 6.47 21.52 -10.32
CA GLU A 163 6.43 22.97 -10.07
C GLU A 163 7.77 23.48 -9.52
N VAL A 164 8.33 22.80 -8.52
CA VAL A 164 9.65 23.17 -7.96
C VAL A 164 10.75 23.03 -9.01
N LEU A 165 10.76 21.95 -9.80
CA LEU A 165 11.73 21.78 -10.89
C LEU A 165 11.63 22.91 -11.93
N THR A 166 10.41 23.33 -12.28
CA THR A 166 10.17 24.44 -13.22
C THR A 166 10.74 25.74 -12.67
N ARG A 167 10.47 26.07 -11.38
CA ARG A 167 11.00 27.27 -10.72
C ARG A 167 12.53 27.24 -10.62
N VAL A 168 13.11 26.12 -10.23
CA VAL A 168 14.57 25.92 -10.19
C VAL A 168 15.18 26.14 -11.58
N SER A 169 14.58 25.58 -12.62
CA SER A 169 15.06 25.75 -13.99
C SER A 169 14.99 27.21 -14.46
N GLN A 170 13.96 27.98 -14.08
CA GLN A 170 13.90 29.41 -14.34
C GLN A 170 15.05 30.16 -13.65
N ILE A 171 15.25 29.92 -12.34
CA ILE A 171 16.34 30.56 -11.58
C ILE A 171 17.71 30.22 -12.17
N ARG A 172 17.92 28.99 -12.63
CA ARG A 172 19.17 28.58 -13.27
C ARG A 172 19.40 29.32 -14.58
N ARG A 173 18.37 29.46 -15.43
CA ARG A 173 18.47 30.27 -16.66
C ARG A 173 18.79 31.73 -16.37
N ASP A 174 18.09 32.33 -15.41
CA ASP A 174 18.28 33.74 -15.04
C ASP A 174 19.69 34.00 -14.50
N ARG A 175 20.32 32.98 -13.89
CA ARG A 175 21.70 33.01 -13.39
C ARG A 175 22.74 32.54 -14.40
N GLY A 176 22.36 32.15 -15.62
CA GLY A 176 23.27 31.64 -16.65
C GLY A 176 23.91 30.29 -16.30
N LEU A 177 23.22 29.43 -15.53
CA LEU A 177 23.70 28.13 -15.03
C LEU A 177 23.22 26.93 -15.86
N ASP A 178 22.49 27.14 -16.95
CA ASP A 178 22.05 26.06 -17.83
C ASP A 178 23.20 25.67 -18.78
N PRO A 179 23.46 24.36 -18.97
CA PRO A 179 24.49 23.90 -19.89
C PRO A 179 24.15 24.34 -21.32
N ALA A 180 25.16 24.84 -22.03
CA ALA A 180 25.08 25.26 -23.43
C ALA A 180 24.70 24.10 -24.37
#